data_AF-A0A7R9IXQ2-F1
#
_entry.id   AF-A0A7R9IXQ2-F1
#
_cell.length_a   1.000
_cell.length_b   1.000
_cell.length_c   1.000
_cell.angle_alpha   90.00
_cell.angle_beta   90.00
_cell.angle_gamma   90.00
#
_symmetry.space_group_name_H-M   'P 1'
#
loop_
_entity.id
_entity.type
_entity.pdbx_description
1 polymer ?
#
loop_
_entity_poly.entity_id
_entity_poly.type
_entity_poly.pdbx_seq_one_letter_code
_entity_poly.pdbx_strand_id
1 'polypeptide(L)'
;MEIRTLVSPSSAVLLNRKLACIVKRKVLVLDLDETLIHSHHDGVVRQTTVKPGTPPDFVLKVTIDRHPVRFFVHKRPHVDFFLDIVSQWYELVVFTASMEIYGAAVADRLDNNRGILRRHNAIPIKSWFSDPMDTALLNLLPLLDALRFTQDVRSVLSRNLHLHRLW
;
A
#
# COMPACT_ATOMS: atom_id res chain seq x y z
N MET A 1 -18.96 50.03 -7.87
CA MET A 1 -19.69 48.95 -8.56
C MET A 1 -18.65 48.24 -9.41
N GLU A 2 -18.19 47.01 -9.25
CA GLU A 2 -18.38 45.81 -8.39
C GLU A 2 -17.07 44.99 -8.62
N ILE A 3 -16.63 43.96 -7.91
CA ILE A 3 -16.85 43.33 -6.59
C ILE A 3 -15.56 42.53 -6.37
N ARG A 4 -15.04 42.54 -5.13
CA ARG A 4 -14.00 41.59 -4.70
C ARG A 4 -14.69 40.30 -4.26
N THR A 5 -14.41 39.19 -4.91
CA THR A 5 -14.64 37.85 -4.34
C THR A 5 -13.32 37.31 -3.82
N LEU A 6 -13.06 37.59 -2.54
CA LEU A 6 -12.18 36.75 -1.73
C LEU A 6 -12.93 35.45 -1.48
N VAL A 7 -12.74 34.45 -2.34
CA VAL A 7 -13.06 33.07 -1.97
C VAL A 7 -11.94 32.62 -1.02
N SER A 8 -12.27 32.58 0.27
CA SER A 8 -11.40 32.05 1.32
C SER A 8 -10.96 30.61 1.01
N PRO A 9 -9.76 30.17 1.41
CA PRO A 9 -9.35 28.77 1.25
C PRO A 9 -10.43 27.88 1.88
N SER A 10 -10.98 27.03 1.04
CA SER A 10 -12.35 26.56 1.05
C SER A 10 -12.75 25.81 2.32
N SER A 11 -14.05 25.86 2.63
CA SER A 11 -14.74 25.19 3.73
C SER A 11 -14.35 23.72 3.97
N ALA A 12 -13.80 23.02 2.98
CA ALA A 12 -13.22 21.67 3.11
C ALA A 12 -12.05 21.58 4.10
N VAL A 13 -11.19 22.61 4.20
CA VAL A 13 -10.07 22.62 5.17
C VAL A 13 -10.60 22.79 6.59
N LEU A 14 -11.59 23.67 6.79
CA LEU A 14 -12.28 23.84 8.07
C LEU A 14 -13.13 22.62 8.46
N LEU A 15 -13.80 21.98 7.49
CA LEU A 15 -14.55 20.75 7.71
C LEU A 15 -13.63 19.60 8.10
N ASN A 16 -12.46 19.48 7.45
CA ASN A 16 -11.42 18.52 7.82
C ASN A 16 -10.92 18.74 9.25
N ARG A 17 -10.74 19.99 9.70
CA ARG A 17 -10.35 20.28 11.09
C ARG A 17 -11.43 19.95 12.12
N LYS A 18 -12.70 20.19 11.80
CA LYS A 18 -13.84 19.82 12.66
C LYS A 18 -14.14 18.31 12.67
N LEU A 19 -13.85 17.59 11.59
CA LEU A 19 -13.97 16.12 11.56
C LEU A 19 -12.74 15.43 12.16
N ALA A 20 -11.55 16.04 12.08
CA ALA A 20 -10.31 15.51 12.64
C ALA A 20 -10.33 15.44 14.19
N CYS A 21 -11.10 16.28 14.87
CA CYS A 21 -11.32 16.12 16.31
C CYS A 21 -12.34 15.04 16.67
N ILE A 22 -13.12 14.54 15.69
CA ILE A 22 -14.15 13.50 15.86
C ILE A 22 -13.62 12.12 15.44
N VAL A 23 -12.74 12.06 14.44
CA VAL A 23 -12.24 10.81 13.85
C VAL A 23 -10.77 10.62 14.23
N LYS A 24 -10.50 9.67 15.14
CA LYS A 24 -9.14 9.28 15.50
C LYS A 24 -8.38 8.81 14.24
N ARG A 25 -7.22 9.42 13.97
CA ARG A 25 -6.31 8.99 12.88
C ARG A 25 -5.92 7.53 13.10
N LYS A 26 -6.11 6.69 12.09
CA LYS A 26 -5.79 5.26 12.13
C LYS A 26 -4.43 5.01 11.51
N VAL A 27 -3.84 3.87 11.85
CA VAL A 27 -2.60 3.39 11.23
C VAL A 27 -2.94 2.58 9.99
N LEU A 28 -2.31 2.89 8.86
CA LEU A 28 -2.32 2.06 7.66
C LEU A 28 -0.94 1.40 7.54
N VAL A 29 -0.92 0.08 7.73
CA VAL A 29 0.27 -0.73 7.57
C VAL A 29 0.38 -1.16 6.10
N LEU A 30 1.51 -0.88 5.48
CA LEU A 30 1.77 -1.12 4.06
C LEU A 30 2.92 -2.12 3.92
N ASP A 31 2.72 -3.14 3.07
CA ASP A 31 3.82 -3.93 2.55
C ASP A 31 4.58 -3.14 1.48
N LEU A 32 5.82 -3.54 1.19
CA LEU A 32 6.73 -2.83 0.29
C LEU A 32 6.92 -3.58 -1.03
N ASP A 33 7.59 -4.73 -0.98
CA ASP A 33 7.89 -5.54 -2.16
C ASP A 33 6.61 -6.15 -2.74
N GLU A 34 6.51 -6.16 -4.07
CA GLU A 34 5.33 -6.54 -4.85
C GLU A 34 4.04 -5.76 -4.54
N THR A 35 4.07 -4.80 -3.62
CA THR A 35 2.92 -3.96 -3.25
C THR A 35 3.10 -2.53 -3.75
N LEU A 36 4.19 -1.87 -3.36
CA LEU A 36 4.51 -0.49 -3.73
C LEU A 36 5.65 -0.43 -4.78
N ILE A 37 6.56 -1.40 -4.74
CA ILE A 37 7.71 -1.49 -5.63
C ILE A 37 7.93 -2.93 -6.09
N HIS A 38 8.79 -3.11 -7.08
CA HIS A 38 9.42 -4.38 -7.38
C HIS A 38 10.92 -4.17 -7.57
N SER A 39 11.74 -4.99 -6.92
CA SER A 39 13.19 -4.84 -6.94
C SER A 39 13.91 -6.14 -7.31
N HIS A 40 15.06 -6.01 -7.97
CA HIS A 40 15.99 -7.12 -8.20
C HIS A 40 17.43 -6.68 -7.93
N HIS A 41 18.33 -7.61 -7.64
CA HIS A 41 19.73 -7.33 -7.29
C HIS A 41 20.73 -7.99 -8.23
N ASP A 42 21.96 -7.46 -8.24
CA ASP A 42 23.07 -7.97 -9.07
C ASP A 42 23.24 -9.49 -8.91
N GLY A 43 23.36 -10.21 -10.04
CA GLY A 43 23.71 -11.64 -10.07
C GLY A 43 22.52 -12.62 -10.03
N VAL A 44 21.29 -12.15 -9.81
CA VAL A 44 20.10 -12.99 -9.94
C VAL A 44 19.49 -12.80 -11.32
N VAL A 45 19.86 -13.69 -12.25
CA VAL A 45 19.08 -13.94 -13.49
C VAL A 45 17.84 -14.76 -13.11
N ARG A 46 17.02 -14.27 -12.18
CA ARG A 46 15.61 -14.64 -12.22
C ARG A 46 15.07 -14.00 -13.49
N GLN A 47 14.26 -14.72 -14.25
CA GLN A 47 13.45 -14.11 -15.30
C GLN A 47 12.73 -12.92 -14.68
N THR A 48 13.29 -11.73 -14.85
CA THR A 48 12.66 -10.51 -14.38
C THR A 48 11.40 -10.42 -15.22
N THR A 49 10.25 -10.44 -14.57
CA THR A 49 8.94 -10.15 -15.17
C THR A 49 8.90 -8.74 -15.75
N VAL A 50 9.88 -7.90 -15.39
CA VAL A 50 10.22 -6.64 -16.06
C VAL A 50 10.80 -6.91 -17.45
N LYS A 51 10.25 -6.25 -18.47
CA LYS A 51 10.72 -6.35 -19.85
C LYS A 51 12.22 -6.00 -19.92
N PRO A 52 13.03 -6.78 -20.65
CA PRO A 52 14.45 -6.46 -20.84
C PRO A 52 14.63 -5.04 -21.38
N GLY A 53 15.51 -4.26 -20.74
CA GLY A 53 15.80 -2.87 -21.13
C GLY A 53 14.89 -1.81 -20.53
N THR A 54 13.87 -2.16 -19.74
CA THR A 54 13.17 -1.17 -18.92
C THR A 54 14.13 -0.58 -17.88
N PRO A 55 14.34 0.75 -17.87
CA PRO A 55 15.21 1.38 -16.89
C PRO A 55 14.57 1.36 -15.49
N PRO A 56 15.36 1.20 -14.41
CA PRO A 56 14.86 1.35 -13.05
C PRO A 56 14.50 2.81 -12.76
N ASP A 57 13.57 3.03 -11.85
CA ASP A 57 13.27 4.37 -11.32
C ASP A 57 14.43 4.89 -10.47
N PHE A 58 15.07 4.01 -9.69
CA PHE A 58 16.29 4.32 -8.95
C PHE A 58 17.09 3.07 -8.61
N VAL A 59 18.37 3.26 -8.29
CA VAL A 59 19.29 2.19 -7.89
C VAL A 59 19.74 2.44 -6.46
N LEU A 60 19.44 1.50 -5.56
CA LEU A 60 19.94 1.51 -4.18
C LEU A 60 21.23 0.71 -4.09
N LYS A 61 22.24 1.25 -3.42
CA LYS A 61 23.49 0.55 -3.13
C LYS A 61 23.55 0.26 -1.63
N VAL A 62 23.54 -1.01 -1.26
CA VAL A 62 23.55 -1.47 0.13
C VAL A 62 24.74 -2.39 0.33
N THR A 63 25.44 -2.26 1.46
CA THR A 63 26.53 -3.18 1.81
C THR A 63 25.97 -4.28 2.70
N ILE A 64 25.97 -5.53 2.21
CA ILE A 64 25.54 -6.72 2.95
C ILE A 64 26.77 -7.58 3.21
N ASP A 65 27.08 -7.86 4.47
CA ASP A 65 28.26 -8.65 4.86
C ASP A 65 29.56 -8.19 4.18
N ARG A 66 29.78 -6.87 4.13
CA ARG A 66 30.92 -6.19 3.47
C ARG A 66 30.95 -6.27 1.94
N HIS A 67 29.94 -6.85 1.30
CA HIS A 67 29.79 -6.90 -0.14
C HIS A 67 28.78 -5.84 -0.60
N PRO A 68 29.16 -4.90 -1.49
CA PRO A 68 28.22 -3.94 -2.06
C PRO A 68 27.26 -4.65 -3.02
N VAL A 69 25.97 -4.55 -2.75
CA VAL A 69 24.88 -5.08 -3.58
C VAL A 69 24.07 -3.91 -4.12
N ARG A 70 23.81 -3.91 -5.43
CA ARG A 70 22.90 -2.94 -6.05
C ARG A 70 21.52 -3.55 -6.21
N PHE A 71 20.51 -2.81 -5.81
CA PHE A 71 19.11 -3.10 -6.03
C PHE A 71 18.55 -2.13 -7.07
N PHE A 72 18.00 -2.68 -8.14
CA PHE A 72 17.33 -1.95 -9.21
C PHE A 72 15.83 -1.90 -8.88
N VAL A 73 15.34 -0.72 -8.50
CA VAL A 73 13.98 -0.57 -7.97
C VAL A 73 13.08 0.02 -9.04
N HIS A 74 11.93 -0.63 -9.23
CA HIS A 74 10.84 -0.16 -10.08
C HIS A 74 9.65 0.20 -9.19
N LYS A 75 9.05 1.35 -9.45
CA LYS A 75 7.90 1.87 -8.72
C LYS A 75 6.63 1.36 -9.36
N ARG A 76 5.70 0.88 -8.53
CA ARG A 76 4.35 0.57 -9.01
C ARG A 76 3.71 1.86 -9.54
N PRO A 77 2.98 1.81 -10.69
CA PRO A 77 2.27 2.97 -11.18
C PRO A 77 1.42 3.62 -10.09
N HIS A 78 1.44 4.96 -10.05
CA HIS A 78 0.68 5.79 -9.11
C HIS A 78 1.12 5.73 -7.64
N VAL A 79 2.23 5.07 -7.29
CA VAL A 79 2.67 4.93 -5.90
C VAL A 79 2.86 6.27 -5.18
N ASP A 80 3.44 7.27 -5.83
CA ASP A 80 3.64 8.59 -5.20
C ASP A 80 2.31 9.27 -4.90
N PHE A 81 1.42 9.32 -5.89
CA PHE A 81 0.09 9.88 -5.73
C PHE A 81 -0.71 9.14 -4.65
N PHE A 82 -0.63 7.81 -4.62
CA PHE A 82 -1.26 7.01 -3.58
C PHE A 82 -0.75 7.40 -2.18
N LEU A 83 0.58 7.45 -1.99
CA LEU A 83 1.21 7.82 -0.71
C LEU A 83 0.86 9.25 -0.28
N ASP A 84 0.85 10.21 -1.22
CA ASP A 84 0.47 11.60 -0.97
C ASP A 84 -0.98 11.72 -0.46
N ILE A 85 -1.89 10.92 -1.02
CA ILE A 85 -3.30 10.93 -0.63
C ILE A 85 -3.49 10.24 0.73
N VAL A 86 -3.00 9.01 0.89
CA VAL A 86 -3.28 8.22 2.11
C VAL A 86 -2.53 8.74 3.34
N SER A 87 -1.40 9.43 3.17
CA SER A 87 -0.68 10.08 4.27
C SER A 87 -1.45 11.25 4.91
N GLN A 88 -2.40 11.85 4.18
CA GLN A 88 -3.32 12.85 4.72
C GLN A 88 -4.41 12.22 5.60
N TRP A 89 -4.71 10.93 5.41
CA TRP A 89 -5.81 10.22 6.06
C TRP A 89 -5.33 9.33 7.21
N TYR A 90 -4.17 8.70 7.05
CA TYR A 90 -3.64 7.65 7.92
C TYR A 90 -2.22 7.98 8.40
N GLU A 91 -1.86 7.49 9.57
CA GLU A 91 -0.46 7.33 9.95
C GLU A 91 0.10 6.11 9.20
N LEU A 92 1.16 6.29 8.42
CA LEU A 92 1.68 5.23 7.55
C LEU A 92 2.83 4.50 8.23
N VAL A 93 2.76 3.17 8.24
CA VAL A 93 3.83 2.28 8.71
C VAL A 93 4.16 1.30 7.62
N VAL A 94 5.42 1.22 7.20
CA VAL A 94 5.88 0.15 6.31
C VAL A 94 6.22 -1.06 7.16
N PHE A 95 5.55 -2.18 6.88
CA PHE A 95 5.86 -3.48 7.47
C PHE A 95 5.95 -4.49 6.35
N THR A 96 7.15 -4.94 6.07
CA THR A 96 7.42 -5.88 4.98
C THR A 96 8.08 -7.14 5.50
N ALA A 97 7.78 -8.26 4.85
CA ALA A 97 8.42 -9.55 5.09
C ALA A 97 8.93 -10.07 3.74
N SER A 98 10.13 -10.67 3.75
CA SER A 98 10.85 -11.12 2.54
C SER A 98 9.97 -11.64 1.38
N MET A 99 9.38 -12.83 1.50
CA MET A 99 8.48 -13.38 0.47
C MET A 99 7.08 -13.56 1.03
N GLU A 100 6.09 -12.89 0.43
CA GLU A 100 4.67 -12.98 0.84
C GLU A 100 4.19 -14.44 0.93
N ILE A 101 4.50 -15.25 -0.10
CA ILE A 101 4.10 -16.67 -0.16
C ILE A 101 4.69 -17.46 1.02
N TYR A 102 5.94 -17.18 1.40
CA TYR A 102 6.57 -17.81 2.55
C TYR A 102 5.90 -17.35 3.86
N GLY A 103 5.69 -16.04 4.02
CA GLY A 103 5.01 -15.48 5.20
C GLY A 103 3.60 -16.03 5.39
N ALA A 104 2.83 -16.13 4.31
CA ALA A 104 1.50 -16.72 4.30
C ALA A 104 1.53 -18.20 4.69
N ALA A 105 2.40 -19.00 4.05
CA ALA A 105 2.52 -20.43 4.35
C ALA A 105 2.92 -20.68 5.82
N VAL A 106 3.86 -19.88 6.35
CA VAL A 106 4.27 -19.95 7.76
C VAL A 106 3.12 -19.55 8.68
N ALA A 107 2.41 -18.45 8.37
CA ALA A 107 1.26 -18.01 9.14
C ALA A 107 0.16 -19.07 9.18
N ASP A 108 -0.19 -19.69 8.05
CA ASP A 108 -1.21 -20.75 8.00
C ASP A 108 -0.77 -21.97 8.82
N ARG A 109 0.51 -22.34 8.74
CA ARG A 109 1.07 -23.46 9.52
C ARG A 109 1.08 -23.20 11.02
N LEU A 110 1.35 -21.96 11.43
CA LEU A 110 1.32 -21.51 12.83
C LEU A 110 -0.12 -21.35 13.34
N ASP A 111 -1.05 -20.86 12.52
CA ASP A 111 -2.45 -20.75 12.87
C ASP A 111 -3.03 -22.15 13.14
N ASN A 112 -2.68 -23.13 12.30
CA ASN A 112 -3.10 -24.51 12.42
C ASN A 112 -4.63 -24.64 12.58
N ASN A 113 -5.38 -23.87 11.78
CA ASN A 113 -6.84 -23.78 11.80
C ASN A 113 -7.45 -23.28 13.13
N ARG A 114 -6.66 -22.69 14.02
CA ARG A 114 -7.14 -22.13 15.28
C ARG A 114 -7.81 -20.77 15.10
N GLY A 115 -7.60 -20.11 13.96
CA GLY A 115 -8.17 -18.80 13.67
C GLY A 115 -7.63 -17.69 14.58
N ILE A 116 -6.40 -17.85 15.05
CA ILE A 116 -5.65 -16.86 15.83
C ILE A 116 -5.16 -15.74 14.89
N LEU A 117 -4.68 -16.09 13.71
CA LEU A 117 -4.10 -15.18 12.71
C LEU A 117 -5.12 -14.72 11.65
N ARG A 118 -6.38 -14.54 12.03
CA ARG A 118 -7.43 -14.09 11.10
C ARG A 118 -7.09 -12.72 10.51
N ARG A 119 -7.03 -12.62 9.18
CA ARG A 119 -6.70 -11.41 8.41
C ARG A 119 -7.86 -10.42 8.28
N HIS A 120 -8.69 -10.27 9.32
CA HIS A 120 -9.91 -9.46 9.28
C HIS A 120 -9.68 -7.94 9.17
N ASN A 121 -8.43 -7.50 9.29
CA ASN A 121 -7.99 -6.11 9.07
C ASN A 121 -7.22 -5.95 7.75
N ALA A 122 -7.01 -7.01 6.99
CA ALA A 122 -6.21 -6.95 5.76
C ALA A 122 -7.06 -6.57 4.56
N ILE A 123 -6.47 -5.80 3.66
CA ILE A 123 -7.02 -5.50 2.34
C ILE A 123 -6.12 -6.22 1.33
N PRO A 124 -6.62 -7.24 0.62
CA PRO A 124 -5.82 -7.91 -0.39
C PRO A 124 -5.53 -6.95 -1.54
N ILE A 125 -4.32 -7.02 -2.08
CA ILE A 125 -3.91 -6.30 -3.28
C ILE A 125 -3.14 -7.27 -4.18
N LYS A 126 -3.36 -7.15 -5.49
CA LYS A 126 -2.63 -7.93 -6.49
C LYS A 126 -1.14 -7.58 -6.41
N SER A 127 -0.28 -8.59 -6.33
CA SER A 127 1.17 -8.45 -6.47
C SER A 127 1.53 -7.79 -7.80
N TRP A 128 2.42 -6.81 -7.77
CA TRP A 128 2.88 -6.07 -8.92
C TRP A 128 4.35 -6.34 -9.21
N PHE A 129 4.68 -6.39 -10.50
CA PHE A 129 6.01 -6.71 -10.96
C PHE A 129 6.53 -5.76 -12.02
N SER A 130 5.72 -5.48 -13.04
CA SER A 130 6.17 -4.69 -14.20
C SER A 130 5.07 -4.06 -15.04
N ASP A 131 3.79 -4.35 -14.75
CA ASP A 131 2.68 -3.89 -15.57
C ASP A 131 2.54 -2.36 -15.47
N PRO A 132 2.81 -1.60 -16.54
CA PRO A 132 2.73 -0.14 -16.49
C PRO A 132 1.29 0.37 -16.44
N MET A 133 0.30 -0.47 -16.77
CA MET A 133 -1.13 -0.12 -16.75
C MET A 133 -1.81 -0.55 -15.44
N ASP A 134 -1.05 -1.02 -14.45
CA ASP A 134 -1.60 -1.40 -13.14
C ASP A 134 -2.25 -0.20 -12.45
N THR A 135 -3.51 -0.37 -12.02
CA THR A 135 -4.29 0.66 -11.31
C THR A 135 -4.67 0.22 -9.90
N ALA A 136 -4.09 -0.87 -9.37
CA ALA A 136 -4.60 -1.49 -8.14
C ALA A 136 -4.51 -0.54 -6.94
N LEU A 137 -3.44 0.26 -6.84
CA LEU A 137 -3.29 1.28 -5.79
C LEU A 137 -4.41 2.34 -5.87
N LEU A 138 -4.78 2.78 -7.07
CA LEU A 138 -5.88 3.73 -7.26
C LEU A 138 -7.23 3.12 -6.85
N ASN A 139 -7.44 1.84 -7.19
CA ASN A 139 -8.68 1.13 -6.87
C ASN A 139 -8.89 0.95 -5.35
N LEU A 140 -7.84 1.06 -4.53
CA LEU A 140 -7.94 1.04 -3.08
C LEU A 140 -8.40 2.37 -2.47
N LEU A 141 -8.19 3.50 -3.15
CA LEU A 141 -8.45 4.83 -2.58
C LEU A 141 -9.91 5.01 -2.08
N PRO A 142 -10.96 4.59 -2.81
CA PRO A 142 -12.33 4.74 -2.33
C PRO A 142 -12.62 3.94 -1.06
N LEU A 143 -12.08 2.72 -0.95
CA LEU A 143 -12.23 1.89 0.24
C LEU A 143 -11.49 2.52 1.43
N LEU A 144 -10.25 2.98 1.20
CA LEU A 144 -9.44 3.62 2.24
C LEU A 144 -10.05 4.93 2.71
N ASP A 145 -10.67 5.72 1.82
CA ASP A 145 -11.39 6.93 2.24
C ASP A 145 -12.62 6.57 3.09
N ALA A 146 -13.40 5.57 2.70
CA ALA A 146 -14.55 5.13 3.49
C ALA A 146 -14.15 4.62 4.90
N LEU A 147 -13.07 3.84 5.00
CA LEU A 147 -12.58 3.30 6.27
C LEU A 147 -12.13 4.39 7.25
N ARG A 148 -11.73 5.58 6.75
CA ARG A 148 -11.35 6.73 7.56
C ARG A 148 -12.45 7.05 8.58
N PHE A 149 -13.70 7.01 8.16
CA PHE A 149 -14.86 7.43 8.97
C PHE A 149 -15.46 6.31 9.82
N THR A 150 -15.01 5.07 9.68
CA THR A 150 -15.52 3.94 10.48
C THR A 150 -14.96 3.97 11.90
N GLN A 151 -15.75 3.53 12.88
CA GLN A 151 -15.24 3.33 14.24
C GLN A 151 -14.37 2.06 14.33
N ASP A 152 -14.84 1.00 13.68
CA ASP A 152 -14.15 -0.30 13.57
C ASP A 152 -14.08 -0.72 12.09
N VAL A 153 -12.87 -0.74 11.53
CA VAL A 153 -12.63 -1.10 10.12
C VAL A 153 -13.07 -2.53 9.81
N ARG A 154 -13.08 -3.41 10.80
CA ARG A 154 -13.47 -4.82 10.66
C ARG A 154 -14.92 -4.96 10.25
N SER A 155 -15.78 -4.07 10.73
CA SER A 155 -17.21 -4.07 10.40
C SER A 155 -17.47 -3.92 8.89
N VAL A 156 -16.53 -3.29 8.18
CA VAL A 156 -16.57 -3.12 6.73
C VAL A 156 -15.77 -4.22 6.03
N LEU A 157 -14.54 -4.47 6.48
CA LEU A 157 -13.64 -5.44 5.84
C LEU A 157 -14.15 -6.88 5.92
N SER A 158 -14.81 -7.27 7.02
CA SER A 158 -15.38 -8.62 7.18
C SER A 158 -16.50 -8.92 6.19
N ARG A 159 -17.15 -7.89 5.63
CA ARG A 159 -18.22 -8.03 4.64
C ARG A 159 -17.67 -8.23 3.23
N ASN A 160 -16.50 -7.67 2.92
CA ASN A 160 -15.83 -7.83 1.62
C ASN A 160 -15.05 -9.14 1.48
N LEU A 161 -14.66 -9.80 2.58
CA LEU A 161 -13.91 -11.06 2.54
C LEU A 161 -14.66 -12.24 1.89
N HIS A 162 -16.00 -12.20 1.81
CA HIS A 162 -16.77 -13.25 1.14
C HIS A 162 -16.66 -13.21 -0.40
N LEU A 163 -16.30 -12.07 -0.99
CA LEU A 163 -16.17 -11.91 -2.44
C LEU A 163 -14.79 -12.32 -2.98
N HIS A 164 -13.79 -12.50 -2.12
CA HIS A 164 -12.41 -12.78 -2.52
C HIS A 164 -11.99 -14.26 -2.41
N ARG A 165 -12.92 -15.19 -2.15
CA ARG A 165 -12.66 -16.64 -2.23
C ARG A 165 -12.50 -17.19 -3.67
N LEU A 166 -12.49 -16.32 -4.68
CA LEU A 166 -12.47 -16.68 -6.10
C LEU A 166 -11.17 -16.30 -6.84
N TRP A 167 -10.08 -16.03 -6.11
CA TRP A 167 -8.76 -15.76 -6.69
C TRP A 167 -7.70 -16.61 -5.99
#